data_AF-A0A026WFN7-F1
#
_entry.id   AF-A0A026WFN7-F1
#
_cell.length_a   1.000
_cell.length_b   1.000
_cell.length_c   1.000
_cell.angle_alpha   90.00
_cell.angle_beta   90.00
_cell.angle_gamma   90.00
#
_symmetry.space_group_name_H-M   'P 1'
#
loop_
_entity.id
_entity.type
_entity.pdbx_description
1 polymer ?
#
loop_
_entity_poly.entity_id
_entity_poly.type
_entity_poly.pdbx_seq_one_letter_code
_entity_poly.pdbx_strand_id
1 'polypeptide(L)' 'MKSGHDFKWNQVEILDEKRSYRKRLVSEMINIKSQLNPLNLQSDTLLLPNVYSPILNDFPSQ' A
#
# COMPACT_ATOMS: atom_id res chain seq x y z
N MET A 1 4.10 1.93 -28.60
CA MET A 1 3.58 3.24 -28.13
C MET A 1 4.13 3.47 -26.73
N LYS A 2 4.93 4.53 -26.52
CA LYS A 2 5.21 5.00 -25.15
C LYS A 2 3.93 5.69 -24.67
N SER A 3 3.23 5.10 -23.70
CA SER A 3 2.23 5.84 -22.95
C SER A 3 2.95 7.02 -22.29
N GLY A 4 2.52 8.25 -22.57
CA GLY A 4 3.16 9.48 -22.09
C GLY A 4 3.03 9.73 -20.58
N HIS A 5 2.89 8.66 -19.79
CA HIS A 5 2.80 8.73 -18.35
C HIS A 5 4.19 8.48 -17.77
N ASP A 6 4.80 9.54 -17.26
CA ASP A 6 6.03 9.46 -16.48
C ASP A 6 5.70 9.58 -14.99
N PHE A 7 6.44 8.87 -14.16
CA PHE A 7 6.31 8.96 -12.71
C PHE A 7 6.96 10.26 -12.25
N LYS A 8 6.25 11.03 -11.43
CA LYS A 8 6.78 12.27 -10.85
C LYS A 8 7.70 11.96 -9.65
N TRP A 9 8.83 11.31 -9.91
CA TRP A 9 9.77 10.86 -8.88
C TRP A 9 10.25 11.98 -7.95
N ASN A 10 10.35 13.21 -8.46
CA ASN A 10 10.77 14.37 -7.68
C ASN A 10 9.66 14.93 -6.76
N GLN A 11 8.44 14.39 -6.82
CA GLN A 11 7.27 14.82 -6.07
C GLN A 11 6.70 13.71 -5.18
N VAL A 12 7.50 12.68 -4.88
CA VAL A 12 7.07 11.60 -3.98
C VAL A 12 7.15 12.06 -2.53
N GLU A 13 6.14 11.70 -1.74
CA GLU A 13 6.09 11.93 -0.29
C GLU A 13 6.27 10.59 0.45
N ILE A 14 7.07 10.59 1.52
CA ILE A 14 7.22 9.41 2.39
C ILE A 14 6.11 9.44 3.44
N LEU A 15 5.10 8.60 3.26
CA LEU A 15 3.92 8.54 4.14
C LEU A 15 4.16 7.73 5.43
N ASP A 16 5.04 6.73 5.40
CA ASP A 16 5.38 5.91 6.57
C ASP A 16 6.87 5.54 6.57
N GLU A 17 7.60 5.99 7.59
CA GLU A 17 9.00 5.63 7.82
C GLU A 17 9.15 4.87 9.15
N LYS A 18 9.42 3.56 9.07
CA LYS A 18 9.64 2.70 10.24
C LYS A 18 10.95 1.93 10.14
N ARG A 19 11.72 1.92 11.24
CA ARG A 19 12.97 1.12 11.33
C ARG A 19 12.73 -0.40 11.23
N SER A 20 11.55 -0.88 11.65
CA SER A 20 11.24 -2.30 11.64
C SER A 20 10.70 -2.76 10.30
N TYR A 21 11.45 -3.63 9.62
CA TYR A 21 11.05 -4.22 8.34
C TYR A 21 9.69 -4.91 8.39
N ARG A 22 9.43 -5.72 9.43
CA ARG A 22 8.14 -6.42 9.57
C ARG A 22 6.96 -5.46 9.73
N LYS A 23 7.14 -4.38 10.51
CA LYS A 23 6.09 -3.36 10.65
C LYS A 23 5.83 -2.63 9.34
N ARG A 24 6.88 -2.33 8.56
CA ARG A 24 6.75 -1.75 7.22
C ARG A 24 5.94 -2.65 6.29
N LEU A 25 6.28 -3.94 6.22
CA LEU A 25 5.55 -4.89 5.36
C LEU A 25 4.06 -4.97 5.72
N VAL A 26 3.73 -5.06 7.01
CA VAL A 26 2.32 -5.10 7.45
C VAL A 26 1.60 -3.80 7.10
N SER A 27 2.24 -2.64 7.35
CA SER A 27 1.67 -1.32 7.01
C SER A 27 1.40 -1.18 5.51
N GLU A 28 2.34 -1.63 4.68
CA GLU A 28 2.24 -1.58 3.22
C GLU A 28 1.12 -2.46 2.69
N MET A 29 1.02 -3.71 3.16
CA MET A 29 -0.05 -4.62 2.74
C MET A 29 -1.44 -4.12 3.15
N ILE A 30 -1.57 -3.51 4.34
CA ILE A 30 -2.82 -2.86 4.77
C ILE A 30 -3.16 -1.71 3.84
N ASN A 31 -2.20 -0.82 3.55
CA ASN A 31 -2.39 0.33 2.67
C ASN A 31 -2.82 -0.07 1.25
N ILE A 32 -2.16 -1.07 0.66
CA ILE A 32 -2.53 -1.60 -0.67
C ILE A 32 -3.94 -2.20 -0.65
N LYS A 33 -4.34 -2.92 0.41
CA LYS A 33 -5.67 -3.51 0.52
C LYS A 33 -6.78 -2.49 0.73
N SER A 34 -6.50 -1.33 1.31
CA SER A 34 -7.49 -0.27 1.53
C SER A 34 -7.74 0.62 0.31
N GLN A 35 -6.88 0.56 -0.72
CA GLN A 35 -7.03 1.38 -1.93
C GLN A 35 -8.16 0.87 -2.84
N LEU A 36 -8.97 1.78 -3.37
CA LEU A 36 -10.02 1.44 -4.34
C LEU A 36 -9.46 1.09 -5.72
N ASN A 37 -8.38 1.77 -6.12
CA ASN A 37 -7.71 1.59 -7.41
C ASN A 37 -6.21 1.36 -7.19
N PRO A 38 -5.83 0.19 -6.66
CA PRO A 38 -4.44 -0.09 -6.28
C PRO A 38 -3.55 -0.19 -7.51
N LEU A 39 -2.35 0.41 -7.42
CA LEU A 39 -1.30 0.22 -8.43
C LEU A 39 -0.65 -1.18 -8.29
N ASN A 40 -0.54 -1.67 -7.05
CA ASN A 40 0.03 -2.97 -6.73
C ASN A 40 -0.94 -4.12 -7.01
N LEU A 41 -0.38 -5.30 -7.31
CA LEU A 41 -1.18 -6.52 -7.46
C LEU A 41 -1.70 -6.98 -6.11
N GLN A 42 -2.98 -7.38 -6.04
CA GLN A 42 -3.56 -7.87 -4.79
C GLN A 42 -2.87 -9.14 -4.26
N SER A 43 -2.23 -9.91 -5.13
CA SER A 43 -1.39 -11.06 -4.75
C SER A 43 -0.24 -10.69 -3.81
N ASP A 44 0.25 -9.44 -3.87
CA ASP A 44 1.34 -8.96 -3.02
C ASP A 44 0.92 -8.87 -1.53
N THR A 45 -0.38 -8.98 -1.24
CA THR A 45 -0.95 -8.88 0.10
C THR A 45 -1.40 -10.23 0.68
N LEU A 46 -1.14 -11.36 -0.02
CA LEU A 46 -1.58 -12.70 0.41
C LEU A 46 -1.01 -13.14 1.76
N LEU A 47 0.16 -12.61 2.14
CA LEU A 47 0.80 -12.92 3.41
C LEU A 47 0.29 -12.05 4.58
N LEU A 48 -0.66 -11.14 4.35
CA LEU A 48 -1.26 -10.35 5.42
C LEU A 48 -2.15 -11.25 6.30
N PRO A 49 -1.86 -11.40 7.60
CA PRO A 49 -2.68 -12.23 8.49
C PRO A 49 -4.11 -11.69 8.63
N ASN A 50 -5.09 -12.59 8.65
CA ASN A 50 -6.52 -12.23 8.76
C ASN A 50 -6.89 -11.49 10.06
N VAL A 51 -6.02 -11.49 11.08
CA VAL A 51 -6.22 -10.70 12.30
C VAL A 51 -6.26 -9.20 12.03
N TYR A 52 -5.71 -8.76 10.90
CA TYR A 52 -5.77 -7.36 10.46
C TYR A 52 -7.04 -7.02 9.67
N SER A 53 -7.87 -7.98 9.27
CA SER A 53 -9.08 -7.70 8.48
C SER A 53 -10.02 -6.64 9.07
N PRO A 54 -10.24 -6.55 10.41
CA PRO A 54 -11.11 -5.53 10.99
C PRO A 54 -10.65 -4.10 10.66
N ILE A 55 -9.34 -3.86 10.59
CA ILE A 55 -8.78 -2.52 10.40
C ILE A 55 -8.89 -2.02 8.97
N LEU A 56 -9.15 -2.91 8.00
CA LEU A 56 -9.20 -2.54 6.58
C LEU A 56 -10.37 -1.59 6.26
N ASN A 57 -11.43 -1.65 7.05
CA ASN A 57 -12.60 -0.77 6.90
C ASN A 57 -12.51 0.51 7.73
N ASP A 58 -11.53 0.62 8.63
CA ASP A 58 -11.36 1.76 9.52
C ASP A 58 -10.59 2.90 8.86
N PHE A 59 -9.87 2.63 7.78
CA PHE A 59 -9.16 3.63 7.01
C PHE A 59 -10.06 4.15 5.88
N PRO A 60 -10.23 5.48 5.74
CA PRO A 60 -10.87 6.04 4.56
C PRO A 60 -10.11 5.58 3.33
N SER A 61 -10.83 5.08 2.33
CA SER A 61 -10.24 4.71 1.05
C SER A 61 -9.52 5.93 0.47
N GLN A 62 -8.23 5.76 0.16
CA GLN A 62 -7.46 6.72 -0.62
C GLN A 62 -7.70 6.51 -2.11
#